data_AF-A0ABF7PWD7-F1
#
_entry.id   AF-A0ABF7PWD7-F1
#
_cell.length_a   1.000
_cell.length_b   1.000
_cell.length_c   1.000
_cell.angle_alpha   90.00
_cell.angle_beta   90.00
_cell.angle_gamma   90.00
#
_symmetry.space_group_name_H-M   'P 1'
#
loop_
_entity.id
_entity.type
_entity.pdbx_description
1 polymer ?
#
loop_
_entity_poly.entity_id
_entity_poly.type
_entity_poly.pdbx_seq_one_letter_code
_entity_poly.pdbx_strand_id
1 'polypeptide(L)' 'MINKVFFASIIYLFLFIWWLLSAYLSYFPIDVFNIPLWFFLSCILFPIFSLLLVCFFVIFFKND' A
#
# COMPACT_ATOMS: atom_id res chain seq x y z
N MET A 1 2.99 -19.86 -12.81
CA MET A 1 2.04 -19.63 -11.70
C MET A 1 2.73 -19.22 -10.41
N ILE A 2 3.83 -19.88 -10.01
CA ILE A 2 4.58 -19.57 -8.78
C ILE A 2 4.97 -18.09 -8.65
N ASN A 3 5.51 -17.46 -9.69
CA ASN A 3 5.92 -16.05 -9.62
C ASN A 3 4.73 -15.08 -9.38
N LYS A 4 3.52 -15.42 -9.88
CA LYS A 4 2.31 -14.61 -9.68
C LYS A 4 1.82 -14.69 -8.24
N VAL A 5 1.83 -15.90 -7.65
CA VAL A 5 1.44 -16.13 -6.26
C VAL A 5 2.44 -15.49 -5.30
N PHE A 6 3.74 -15.65 -5.56
CA PHE A 6 4.80 -15.04 -4.75
C PHE A 6 4.69 -13.51 -4.74
N PHE A 7 4.46 -12.90 -5.90
CA PHE A 7 4.30 -11.45 -6.00
C PHE A 7 3.02 -10.96 -5.31
N ALA A 8 1.90 -11.67 -5.47
CA ALA A 8 0.67 -11.36 -4.75
C ALA A 8 0.89 -11.39 -3.23
N SER A 9 1.58 -12.42 -2.71
CA SER A 9 1.94 -12.50 -1.30
C SER A 9 2.78 -11.32 -0.83
N ILE A 10 3.76 -10.86 -1.63
CA ILE A 10 4.57 -9.67 -1.33
C ILE A 10 3.70 -8.41 -1.26
N ILE A 11 2.79 -8.22 -2.23
CA ILE A 11 1.87 -7.07 -2.21
C ILE A 11 1.02 -7.10 -0.93
N TYR A 12 0.42 -8.25 -0.59
CA TYR A 12 -0.41 -8.36 0.60
C TYR A 12 0.37 -8.06 1.88
N LEU A 13 1.60 -8.57 1.99
CA LEU A 13 2.47 -8.32 3.14
C LEU A 13 2.82 -6.83 3.24
N PHE A 14 3.14 -6.17 2.13
CA PHE A 14 3.38 -4.74 2.09
C PHE A 14 2.15 -3.92 2.51
N LEU A 15 0.97 -4.25 1.98
CA LEU A 15 -0.29 -3.58 2.33
C LEU A 15 -0.63 -3.76 3.82
N PHE A 16 -0.33 -4.94 4.37
CA PHE A 16 -0.53 -5.22 5.80
C PHE A 16 0.39 -4.39 6.69
N ILE A 17 1.68 -4.29 6.35
CA ILE A 17 2.63 -3.43 7.07
C ILE A 17 2.20 -1.96 6.99
N TRP A 18 1.78 -1.51 5.81
CA TRP A 18 1.31 -0.14 5.60
C TRP A 18 0.10 0.19 6.47
N TRP A 19 -0.85 -0.74 6.55
CA TRP A 19 -2.03 -0.58 7.41
C TRP A 19 -1.66 -0.53 8.89
N LEU A 20 -0.75 -1.38 9.36
CA LEU A 20 -0.23 -1.34 10.73
C LEU A 20 0.43 0.00 11.06
N LEU A 21 1.22 0.55 10.14
CA LEU A 21 1.86 1.86 10.31
C LEU A 21 0.82 2.98 10.43
N SER A 22 -0.19 2.97 9.57
CA SER A 22 -1.30 3.93 9.64
C SER A 22 -2.07 3.82 10.96
N ALA A 23 -2.37 2.61 11.42
CA ALA A 23 -3.03 2.37 12.70
C ALA A 23 -2.18 2.83 13.90
N TYR A 24 -0.86 2.63 13.86
CA TYR A 24 0.03 3.17 14.89
C TYR A 24 0.01 4.71 14.92
N LEU A 25 0.00 5.33 13.74
CA LEU A 25 -0.04 6.78 13.62
C LEU A 25 -1.38 7.39 14.04
N SER A 26 -2.47 6.61 14.14
CA SER A 26 -3.75 7.12 14.64
C SER A 26 -3.73 7.46 16.13
N TYR A 27 -2.74 6.96 16.86
CA TYR A 27 -2.52 7.33 18.27
C TYR A 27 -1.98 8.76 18.41
N PHE A 28 -1.29 9.28 17.39
CA PHE A 28 -0.71 10.61 17.41
C PHE A 28 -1.64 11.62 16.72
N PRO A 29 -1.89 12.79 17.33
CA PRO A 29 -2.70 13.84 16.72
C PRO A 29 -1.88 14.64 15.70
N ILE A 30 -1.45 13.95 14.63
CA ILE A 30 -0.68 14.56 13.53
C ILE A 30 -1.63 14.74 12.36
N ASP A 31 -1.72 15.96 11.84
CA ASP A 31 -2.55 16.31 10.70
C ASP A 31 -1.69 16.73 9.50
N VAL A 32 -2.15 16.39 8.30
CA VAL A 32 -1.57 16.81 7.02
C VAL A 32 -2.69 17.32 6.14
N PHE A 33 -2.56 18.55 5.62
CA PHE A 33 -3.63 19.23 4.87
C PHE A 33 -4.97 19.30 5.63
N ASN A 34 -4.94 19.54 6.95
CA ASN A 34 -6.12 19.51 7.85
C ASN A 34 -6.86 18.16 7.90
N ILE A 35 -6.20 17.06 7.56
CA ILE A 35 -6.75 15.71 7.63
C ILE A 35 -5.84 14.87 8.53
N PRO A 36 -6.38 14.00 9.39
CA PRO A 36 -5.57 13.12 10.20
C PRO A 36 -4.59 12.30 9.36
N LEU A 37 -3.32 12.27 9.75
CA LEU A 37 -2.26 11.61 8.99
C LEU A 37 -2.57 10.12 8.76
N TRP A 38 -3.13 9.45 9.76
CA TRP A 38 -3.53 8.05 9.66
C TRP A 38 -4.57 7.85 8.54
N PHE A 39 -5.54 8.76 8.43
CA PHE A 39 -6.56 8.74 7.38
C PHE A 39 -5.94 9.02 6.01
N PHE A 40 -5.05 10.01 5.92
CA PHE A 40 -4.34 10.31 4.67
C PHE A 40 -3.53 9.11 4.17
N LEU A 41 -2.80 8.44 5.06
CA LEU A 41 -1.99 7.26 4.73
C LEU A 41 -2.84 6.05 4.30
N SER A 42 -3.97 5.81 4.96
CA SER A 42 -4.82 4.63 4.72
C SER A 42 -5.85 4.81 3.62
N CYS A 43 -6.40 6.01 3.43
CA CYS A 43 -7.49 6.24 2.48
C CYS A 43 -7.03 6.87 1.17
N ILE A 44 -5.93 7.64 1.18
CA ILE A 44 -5.44 8.35 -0.02
C ILE A 44 -4.20 7.68 -0.58
N LEU A 45 -3.14 7.54 0.23
CA LEU A 45 -1.90 6.96 -0.26
C LEU A 45 -2.01 5.46 -0.54
N PHE A 46 -2.75 4.72 0.29
CA PHE A 46 -2.95 3.28 0.11
C PHE A 46 -3.49 2.88 -1.28
N PRO A 47 -4.62 3.41 -1.78
CA PRO A 47 -5.11 3.06 -3.11
C PRO A 47 -4.12 3.45 -4.22
N ILE A 48 -3.45 4.59 -4.10
CA ILE A 48 -2.43 5.05 -5.07
C ILE A 48 -1.26 4.07 -5.13
N PHE A 49 -0.70 3.68 -3.98
CA PHE A 49 0.38 2.71 -3.90
C PHE A 49 -0.05 1.34 -4.41
N SER A 50 -1.28 0.90 -4.10
CA SER A 50 -1.81 -0.38 -4.59
C SER A 50 -1.89 -0.40 -6.12
N LEU A 51 -2.36 0.67 -6.74
CA LEU A 51 -2.43 0.81 -8.19
C LEU A 51 -1.03 0.84 -8.82
N LEU A 52 -0.10 1.59 -8.26
CA LEU A 52 1.29 1.63 -8.74
C LEU A 52 1.96 0.25 -8.69
N LEU A 53 1.77 -0.50 -7.60
CA LEU A 53 2.29 -1.86 -7.44
C LEU A 53 1.70 -2.82 -8.48
N VAL A 54 0.39 -2.74 -8.72
CA VAL A 54 -0.28 -3.56 -9.75
C VAL A 54 0.20 -3.18 -11.15
N CYS A 55 0.34 -1.89 -11.46
CA CYS A 55 0.88 -1.44 -12.74
C CYS A 55 2.32 -1.92 -12.94
N PHE A 56 3.17 -1.81 -11.93
CA PHE A 56 4.54 -2.31 -11.96
C PHE A 56 4.58 -3.81 -12.21
N PHE A 57 3.73 -4.58 -11.52
CA PHE A 57 3.57 -6.01 -11.74
C PHE A 57 3.21 -6.33 -13.19
N VAL A 58 2.19 -5.66 -13.73
CA VAL A 58 1.76 -5.87 -15.11
C VAL A 58 2.87 -5.55 -16.10
N ILE A 59 3.63 -4.46 -15.89
CA ILE A 59 4.73 -4.09 -16.79
C ILE A 59 5.86 -5.13 -16.74
N PHE A 60 6.27 -5.56 -15.56
CA PHE A 60 7.37 -6.52 -15.40
C PHE A 60 7.00 -7.92 -15.91
N PHE A 61 5.79 -8.41 -15.62
CA PHE A 61 5.37 -9.75 -16.01
C PHE A 61 4.76 -9.85 -17.40
N LYS A 62 4.47 -8.73 -18.07
CA LYS A 62 4.00 -8.74 -19.47
C LYS A 62 5.14 -8.92 -20.47
N ASN A 63 6.38 -8.75 -20.03
CA ASN A 63 7.58 -8.93 -20.86
C ASN A 63 8.22 -10.34 -20.77
N ASP A 64 7.65 -11.23 -19.95
CA ASP A 64 7.91 -12.69 -19.97
C ASP A 64 6.86 -13.40 -20.85
#